data_AF-A0A931EYB4-F1
#
_entry.id   AF-A0A931EYB4-F1
#
_cell.length_a   1.000
_cell.length_b   1.000
_cell.length_c   1.000
_cell.angle_alpha   90.00
_cell.angle_beta   90.00
_cell.angle_gamma   90.00
#
_symmetry.space_group_name_H-M   'P 1'
#
loop_
_entity.id
_entity.type
_entity.pdbx_description
1 polymer ?
#
loop_
_entity_poly.entity_id
_entity_poly.type
_entity_poly.pdbx_seq_one_letter_code
_entity_poly.pdbx_strand_id
1 'polypeptide(L)'
;MRSRRDVLKSAVLGGGAGVVAATALGSLGAEAAFATTGPTIEPGAPDPNFAEGRIRSIKDNTLLVLGSNMVFHNIRVVDGTSLWKLGPVGFDQARPGDGLYARGVRMPDGMLAAESVWLNIVNIKGHIKNIKDQTLHLDHNGHEVLCHVVPGKSVAIHSESPPTSDLSLLKVSQHVQILGAWRPDTNEVDIATVFSPH
;
A
#
# COMPACT_ATOMS: atom_id res chain seq x y z
N MET A 1 -11.51 -14.33 21.02
CA MET A 1 -12.04 -13.75 19.76
C MET A 1 -11.19 -12.54 19.42
N ARG A 2 -10.41 -12.58 18.34
CA ARG A 2 -9.62 -11.43 17.87
C ARG A 2 -10.51 -10.54 17.00
N SER A 3 -10.46 -9.23 17.23
CA SER A 3 -11.31 -8.22 16.57
C SER A 3 -10.95 -8.07 15.08
N ARG A 4 -11.87 -7.56 14.25
CA ARG A 4 -11.58 -7.13 12.86
C ARG A 4 -10.36 -6.19 12.78
N ARG A 5 -10.14 -5.40 13.84
CA ARG A 5 -8.98 -4.52 14.00
C ARG A 5 -7.66 -5.29 14.22
N ASP A 6 -7.74 -6.48 14.82
CA ASP A 6 -6.59 -7.37 15.05
C ASP A 6 -6.20 -8.14 13.77
N VAL A 7 -7.14 -8.38 12.85
CA VAL A 7 -6.89 -9.03 11.55
C VAL A 7 -6.08 -8.13 10.60
N LEU A 8 -6.45 -6.85 10.52
CA LEU A 8 -5.68 -5.85 9.77
C LEU A 8 -4.33 -5.55 10.44
N LYS A 9 -4.25 -5.57 11.78
CA LYS A 9 -2.97 -5.47 12.51
C LYS A 9 -2.10 -6.72 12.36
N SER A 10 -2.66 -7.92 12.28
CA SER A 10 -1.89 -9.16 12.09
C SER A 10 -1.38 -9.33 10.66
N ALA A 11 -2.06 -8.76 9.66
CA ALA A 11 -1.54 -8.64 8.30
C ALA A 11 -0.35 -7.67 8.21
N VAL A 12 -0.21 -6.76 9.18
CA VAL A 12 0.87 -5.75 9.26
C VAL A 12 2.02 -6.19 10.20
N LEU A 13 1.80 -7.10 11.16
CA LEU A 13 2.81 -7.45 12.18
C LEU A 13 3.09 -8.96 12.34
N GLY A 14 2.43 -9.85 11.60
CA GLY A 14 2.53 -11.30 11.79
C GLY A 14 3.04 -12.05 10.57
N GLY A 15 4.33 -11.94 10.26
CA GLY A 15 5.02 -12.84 9.33
C GLY A 15 5.51 -12.17 8.04
N GLY A 16 6.70 -11.58 8.08
CA GLY A 16 7.55 -11.42 6.90
C GLY A 16 7.13 -10.37 5.86
N ALA A 17 6.29 -9.39 6.21
CA ALA A 17 6.12 -8.20 5.37
C ALA A 17 7.32 -7.27 5.60
N GLY A 18 8.29 -7.31 4.67
CA GLY A 18 9.47 -6.44 4.72
C GLY A 18 9.07 -4.97 4.73
N VAL A 19 9.60 -4.22 5.71
CA VAL A 19 9.56 -2.75 5.71
C VAL A 19 10.39 -2.29 4.50
N VAL A 20 9.73 -1.60 3.57
CA VAL A 20 10.32 -1.18 2.29
C VAL A 20 11.25 0.00 2.52
N ALA A 21 12.50 -0.16 2.11
CA ALA A 21 13.50 0.88 2.18
C ALA A 21 13.65 1.57 0.81
N ALA A 22 12.89 2.65 0.58
CA ALA A 22 12.94 3.43 -0.66
C ALA A 22 14.12 4.41 -0.69
N THR A 23 15.07 4.20 -1.60
CA THR A 23 15.96 5.26 -2.08
C THR A 23 15.83 5.36 -3.60
N ALA A 24 16.00 6.58 -4.10
CA ALA A 24 16.16 7.00 -5.49
C ALA A 24 14.90 7.37 -6.30
N LEU A 25 14.67 8.70 -6.33
CA LEU A 25 14.36 9.53 -7.51
C LEU A 25 13.00 9.35 -8.19
N GLY A 26 12.30 10.48 -8.27
CA GLY A 26 10.99 10.69 -8.87
C GLY A 26 10.70 9.88 -10.15
N SER A 27 9.48 9.35 -10.20
CA SER A 27 8.80 8.62 -11.30
C SER A 27 8.68 7.10 -11.14
N LEU A 28 9.27 6.49 -10.13
CA LEU A 28 9.19 5.05 -9.96
C LEU A 28 7.87 4.63 -9.28
N GLY A 29 7.09 3.77 -9.96
CA GLY A 29 5.89 3.13 -9.42
C GLY A 29 6.18 2.32 -8.15
N ALA A 30 5.13 1.93 -7.41
CA ALA A 30 5.28 1.17 -6.17
C ALA A 30 6.18 -0.07 -6.35
N GLU A 31 6.10 -0.71 -7.51
CA GLU A 31 6.89 -1.86 -7.95
C GLU A 31 8.41 -1.61 -7.89
N ALA A 32 8.86 -0.41 -8.26
CA ALA A 32 10.27 -0.04 -8.24
C ALA A 32 10.75 0.43 -6.85
N ALA A 33 9.84 0.94 -6.01
CA ALA A 33 10.11 1.16 -4.59
C ALA A 33 10.35 -0.18 -3.85
N PHE A 34 9.70 -1.28 -4.28
CA PHE A 34 9.96 -2.64 -3.77
C PHE A 34 11.26 -3.28 -4.30
N ALA A 35 11.89 -2.72 -5.34
CA ALA A 35 13.05 -3.32 -6.02
C ALA A 35 14.40 -2.65 -5.68
N THR A 36 14.42 -1.54 -4.94
CA THR A 36 15.63 -0.76 -4.70
C THR A 36 16.25 -1.06 -3.33
N THR A 37 17.58 -1.18 -3.27
CA THR A 37 18.33 -1.34 -2.01
C THR A 37 18.32 -0.03 -1.23
N GLY A 38 17.65 -0.04 -0.08
CA GLY A 38 17.56 1.10 0.82
C GLY A 38 18.88 1.48 1.51
N PRO A 39 18.91 2.61 2.25
CA PRO A 39 20.03 2.94 3.12
C PRO A 39 20.32 1.78 4.09
N THR A 40 21.60 1.56 4.40
CA THR A 40 22.06 0.53 5.33
C THR A 40 21.62 0.88 6.76
N ILE A 41 20.39 0.53 7.09
CA ILE A 41 19.87 0.54 8.45
C ILE A 41 20.27 -0.80 9.08
N GLU A 42 20.75 -0.79 10.32
CA GLU A 42 21.01 -2.04 11.04
C GLU A 42 19.77 -2.93 10.99
N PRO A 43 19.90 -4.22 10.61
CA PRO A 43 18.75 -5.11 10.53
C PRO A 43 17.94 -5.11 11.85
N GLY A 44 16.72 -4.58 11.79
CA GLY A 44 15.81 -4.49 12.94
C GLY A 44 15.79 -3.14 13.68
N ALA A 45 16.66 -2.18 13.34
CA ALA A 45 16.57 -0.83 13.87
C ALA A 45 15.40 -0.05 13.23
N PRO A 46 14.61 0.73 14.00
CA PRO A 46 13.59 1.60 13.44
C PRO A 46 14.20 2.63 12.49
N ASP A 47 13.62 2.78 11.31
CA ASP A 47 14.03 3.84 10.38
C ASP A 47 13.48 5.20 10.85
N PRO A 48 14.34 6.15 11.26
CA PRO A 48 13.89 7.47 11.72
C PRO A 48 13.26 8.32 10.59
N ASN A 49 13.52 7.96 9.33
CA ASN A 49 13.05 8.65 8.14
C ASN A 49 11.78 8.01 7.55
N PHE A 50 11.18 7.07 8.27
CA PHE A 50 9.95 6.41 7.90
C PHE A 50 8.83 6.71 8.90
N ALA A 51 7.62 6.87 8.39
CA ALA A 51 6.41 6.94 9.19
C ALA A 51 5.30 6.12 8.53
N GLU A 52 4.52 5.41 9.33
CA GLU A 52 3.30 4.75 8.89
C GLU A 52 2.16 5.13 9.81
N GLY A 53 0.93 4.94 9.33
CA GLY A 53 -0.24 5.00 10.18
C GLY A 53 -1.49 5.44 9.45
N ARG A 54 -2.44 5.98 10.20
CA ARG A 54 -3.67 6.56 9.63
C ARG A 54 -3.70 8.07 9.74
N ILE A 55 -4.10 8.73 8.66
CA ILE A 55 -4.35 10.18 8.65
C ILE A 55 -5.50 10.47 9.63
N ARG A 56 -5.24 11.34 10.60
CA ARG A 56 -6.23 11.82 11.58
C ARG A 56 -6.81 13.16 11.18
N SER A 57 -5.96 14.04 10.69
CA SER A 57 -6.36 15.35 10.18
C SER A 57 -5.36 15.84 9.16
N ILE A 58 -5.82 16.73 8.29
CA ILE A 58 -5.01 17.42 7.29
C ILE A 58 -5.15 18.91 7.55
N LYS A 59 -4.03 19.63 7.63
CA LYS A 59 -4.02 21.09 7.76
C LYS A 59 -2.93 21.64 6.84
N ASP A 60 -3.32 22.53 5.93
CA ASP A 60 -2.46 23.00 4.83
C ASP A 60 -1.88 21.77 4.08
N ASN A 61 -0.55 21.68 3.93
CA ASN A 61 0.12 20.49 3.37
C ASN A 61 0.70 19.57 4.46
N THR A 62 0.17 19.61 5.68
CA THR A 62 0.66 18.79 6.79
C THR A 62 -0.37 17.74 7.18
N LEU A 63 0.05 16.48 7.18
CA LEU A 63 -0.71 15.33 7.63
C LEU A 63 -0.37 15.05 9.09
N LEU A 64 -1.38 15.04 9.97
CA LEU A 64 -1.26 14.44 11.29
C LEU A 64 -1.63 12.97 11.21
N VAL A 65 -0.66 12.11 11.50
CA VAL A 65 -0.78 10.65 11.31
C VAL A 65 -0.64 9.96 12.66
N LEU A 66 -1.55 9.04 12.96
CA LEU A 66 -1.43 8.17 14.12
C LEU A 66 -0.84 6.83 13.69
N GLY A 67 0.39 6.56 14.11
CA GLY A 67 1.08 5.30 13.85
C GLY A 67 0.48 4.12 14.59
N SER A 68 0.76 2.91 14.12
CA SER A 68 0.31 1.67 14.77
C SER A 68 0.89 1.49 16.18
N ASN A 69 2.04 2.11 16.43
CA ASN A 69 2.71 2.23 17.73
C ASN A 69 2.08 3.29 18.67
N MET A 70 0.94 3.88 18.29
CA MET A 70 0.24 4.93 19.03
C MET A 70 0.99 6.26 19.14
N VAL A 71 2.02 6.48 18.33
CA VAL A 71 2.76 7.75 18.25
C VAL A 71 2.20 8.61 17.11
N PHE A 72 2.14 9.92 17.35
CA PHE A 72 1.77 10.88 16.31
C PHE A 72 2.98 11.29 15.48
N HIS A 73 2.78 11.34 14.16
CA HIS A 73 3.74 11.87 13.20
C HIS A 73 3.13 13.10 12.52
N ASN A 74 3.90 14.19 12.46
CA ASN A 74 3.61 15.33 11.60
C ASN A 74 4.39 15.15 10.30
N ILE A 75 3.69 15.01 9.19
CA ILE A 75 4.29 14.77 7.88
C ILE A 75 3.94 15.93 6.97
N ARG A 76 4.96 16.65 6.50
CA ARG A 76 4.81 17.76 5.56
C ARG A 76 5.01 17.26 4.14
N VAL A 77 3.99 17.44 3.31
CA VAL A 77 4.10 17.29 1.87
C VAL A 77 4.64 18.60 1.30
N VAL A 78 5.73 18.49 0.53
CA VAL A 78 6.46 19.62 -0.06
C VAL A 78 6.41 19.54 -1.58
N ASP A 79 6.87 20.60 -2.25
CA ASP A 79 7.04 20.57 -3.69
C ASP A 79 8.08 19.50 -4.05
N GLY A 80 7.66 18.54 -4.88
CA GLY A 80 8.47 17.37 -5.26
C GLY A 80 8.16 16.09 -4.48
N THR A 81 7.30 16.10 -3.45
CA THR A 81 6.86 14.85 -2.83
C THR A 81 6.09 13.99 -3.85
N SER A 82 6.50 12.75 -4.02
CA SER A 82 5.77 11.77 -4.82
C SER A 82 4.61 11.19 -4.01
N LEU A 83 3.38 11.36 -4.48
CA LEU A 83 2.19 10.76 -3.88
C LEU A 83 1.63 9.66 -4.77
N TRP A 84 1.26 8.53 -4.16
CA TRP A 84 0.74 7.38 -4.88
C TRP A 84 -0.55 6.82 -4.26
N LYS A 85 -1.56 6.59 -5.10
CA LYS A 85 -2.80 5.86 -4.81
C LYS A 85 -3.35 5.24 -6.10
N LEU A 86 -3.06 3.96 -6.33
CA LEU A 86 -3.29 3.25 -7.62
C LEU A 86 -2.59 3.92 -8.81
N GLY A 87 -1.48 4.59 -8.57
CA GLY A 87 -0.78 5.44 -9.53
C GLY A 87 -0.42 6.80 -8.92
N PRO A 88 0.35 7.64 -9.64
CA PRO A 88 0.67 8.99 -9.20
C PRO A 88 -0.60 9.83 -9.00
N VAL A 89 -0.68 10.53 -7.87
CA VAL A 89 -1.83 11.38 -7.50
C VAL A 89 -1.39 12.70 -6.88
N GLY A 90 -2.30 13.68 -6.87
CA GLY A 90 -2.14 14.93 -6.13
C GLY A 90 -2.44 14.78 -4.63
N PHE A 91 -2.04 15.79 -3.85
CA PHE A 91 -2.29 15.86 -2.41
C PHE A 91 -3.78 15.88 -2.04
N ASP A 92 -4.63 16.37 -2.95
CA ASP A 92 -6.09 16.40 -2.82
C ASP A 92 -6.72 14.99 -2.69
N GLN A 93 -5.97 13.94 -3.03
CA GLN A 93 -6.43 12.55 -2.88
C GLN A 93 -6.19 11.97 -1.48
N ALA A 94 -5.40 12.64 -0.63
CA ALA A 94 -5.21 12.26 0.76
C ALA A 94 -6.42 12.69 1.60
N ARG A 95 -6.97 11.75 2.40
CA ARG A 95 -8.14 12.02 3.24
C ARG A 95 -7.93 11.52 4.68
N PRO A 96 -8.52 12.19 5.69
CA PRO A 96 -8.64 11.60 7.01
C PRO A 96 -9.25 10.19 6.92
N GLY A 97 -8.64 9.24 7.63
CA GLY A 97 -9.00 7.82 7.57
C GLY A 97 -8.12 6.97 6.66
N ASP A 98 -7.47 7.56 5.65
CA ASP A 98 -6.51 6.83 4.80
C ASP A 98 -5.35 6.29 5.65
N GLY A 99 -4.96 5.05 5.35
CA GLY A 99 -3.68 4.50 5.77
C GLY A 99 -2.56 5.05 4.90
N LEU A 100 -1.37 5.21 5.45
CA LEU A 100 -0.23 5.71 4.70
C LEU A 100 1.08 5.09 5.15
N TYR A 101 2.01 5.06 4.20
CA TYR A 101 3.43 4.92 4.43
C TYR A 101 4.10 6.17 3.86
N ALA A 102 5.06 6.72 4.59
CA ALA A 102 5.81 7.90 4.17
C ALA A 102 7.29 7.70 4.44
N ARG A 103 8.10 8.13 3.48
CA ARG A 103 9.54 8.33 3.66
C ARG A 103 9.92 9.77 3.37
N GLY A 104 10.95 10.24 4.04
CA GLY A 104 11.46 11.58 3.83
C GLY A 104 12.59 11.92 4.79
N VAL A 105 12.79 13.21 5.03
CA VAL A 105 13.84 13.70 5.93
C VAL A 105 13.20 14.19 7.22
N ARG A 106 13.68 13.67 8.36
CA ARG A 106 13.29 14.19 9.67
C ARG A 106 13.96 15.54 9.92
N MET A 107 13.16 16.56 10.13
CA MET A 107 13.60 17.92 10.45
C MET A 107 13.95 18.04 11.94
N PRO A 108 14.74 19.05 12.36
CA PRO A 108 15.12 19.25 13.77
C PRO A 108 13.95 19.43 14.73
N ASP A 109 12.80 19.91 14.24
CA ASP A 109 11.56 20.06 15.00
C ASP A 109 10.75 18.75 15.14
N GLY A 110 11.25 17.65 14.56
CA GLY A 110 10.59 16.36 14.55
C GLY A 110 9.51 16.20 13.48
N MET A 111 9.36 17.14 12.56
CA MET A 111 8.50 16.98 11.38
C MET A 111 9.18 16.07 10.35
N LEU A 112 8.41 15.24 9.64
CA LEU A 112 8.91 14.50 8.49
C LEU A 112 8.60 15.29 7.21
N ALA A 113 9.60 15.85 6.55
CA ALA A 113 9.46 16.42 5.22
C ALA A 113 9.45 15.27 4.21
N ALA A 114 8.29 14.97 3.63
CA ALA A 114 8.10 13.76 2.83
C ALA A 114 8.74 13.88 1.44
N GLU A 115 9.48 12.85 1.05
CA GLU A 115 9.91 12.62 -0.33
C GLU A 115 8.88 11.75 -1.06
N SER A 116 8.33 10.75 -0.38
CA SER A 116 7.35 9.81 -0.95
C SER A 116 6.27 9.47 0.06
N VAL A 117 5.02 9.43 -0.40
CA VAL A 117 3.86 9.02 0.39
C VAL A 117 3.00 8.05 -0.43
N TRP A 118 2.76 6.89 0.15
CA TRP A 118 1.94 5.83 -0.42
C TRP A 118 0.65 5.71 0.38
N LEU A 119 -0.48 5.99 -0.27
CA LEU A 119 -1.80 5.99 0.37
C LEU A 119 -2.48 4.64 0.14
N ASN A 120 -2.95 4.05 1.23
CA ASN A 120 -3.73 2.82 1.29
C ASN A 120 -3.12 1.60 0.59
N ILE A 121 -1.82 1.60 0.29
CA ILE A 121 -1.21 0.50 -0.46
C ILE A 121 -1.27 -0.77 0.38
N VAL A 122 -1.74 -1.84 -0.26
CA VAL A 122 -1.77 -3.18 0.30
C VAL A 122 -1.16 -4.17 -0.68
N ASN A 123 -0.50 -5.18 -0.14
CA ASN A 123 0.03 -6.32 -0.87
C ASN A 123 -0.54 -7.60 -0.24
N ILE A 124 -1.51 -8.22 -0.91
CA ILE A 124 -2.32 -9.31 -0.36
C ILE A 124 -2.10 -10.57 -1.18
N LYS A 125 -1.69 -11.66 -0.54
CA LYS A 125 -1.61 -12.99 -1.17
C LYS A 125 -2.83 -13.81 -0.81
N GLY A 126 -3.44 -14.49 -1.77
CA GLY A 126 -4.61 -15.32 -1.49
C GLY A 126 -4.93 -16.25 -2.64
N HIS A 127 -6.06 -16.95 -2.54
CA HIS A 127 -6.63 -17.68 -3.68
C HIS A 127 -7.98 -17.10 -4.06
N ILE A 128 -8.28 -17.09 -5.36
CA ILE A 128 -9.53 -16.55 -5.88
C ILE A 128 -10.67 -17.53 -5.55
N LYS A 129 -11.65 -17.12 -4.74
CA LYS A 129 -12.85 -17.93 -4.47
C LYS A 129 -13.92 -17.77 -5.53
N ASN A 130 -14.03 -16.57 -6.07
CA ASN A 130 -15.05 -16.22 -7.06
C ASN A 130 -14.58 -15.06 -7.93
N ILE A 131 -15.03 -15.05 -9.18
CA ILE A 131 -14.84 -13.96 -10.13
C ILE A 131 -16.24 -13.58 -10.60
N LYS A 132 -16.64 -12.35 -10.35
CA LYS A 132 -17.95 -11.86 -10.75
C LYS A 132 -17.85 -10.42 -11.20
N ASP A 133 -18.37 -10.13 -12.39
CA ASP A 133 -18.35 -8.80 -12.98
C ASP A 133 -16.91 -8.22 -12.97
N GLN A 134 -16.71 -7.05 -12.39
CA GLN A 134 -15.41 -6.40 -12.20
C GLN A 134 -14.83 -6.64 -10.79
N THR A 135 -15.14 -7.78 -10.17
CA THR A 135 -14.70 -8.10 -8.82
C THR A 135 -14.11 -9.49 -8.68
N LEU A 136 -13.05 -9.59 -7.88
CA LEU A 136 -12.43 -10.82 -7.44
C LEU A 136 -12.70 -10.99 -5.94
N HIS A 137 -13.29 -12.10 -5.55
CA HIS A 137 -13.39 -12.48 -4.14
C HIS A 137 -12.14 -13.29 -3.78
N LEU A 138 -11.27 -12.72 -2.96
CA LEU A 138 -10.02 -13.33 -2.55
C LEU A 138 -10.16 -13.91 -1.14
N ASP A 139 -9.75 -15.17 -0.96
CA ASP A 139 -9.51 -15.71 0.38
C ASP A 139 -8.07 -15.41 0.80
N HIS A 140 -7.92 -14.56 1.80
CA HIS A 140 -6.64 -14.29 2.45
C HIS A 140 -6.68 -14.87 3.87
N ASN A 141 -6.04 -16.02 4.07
CA ASN A 141 -5.95 -16.70 5.37
C ASN A 141 -7.32 -16.95 6.03
N GLY A 142 -8.33 -17.39 5.25
CA GLY A 142 -9.69 -17.63 5.75
C GLY A 142 -10.56 -16.39 5.89
N HIS A 143 -10.09 -15.22 5.47
CA HIS A 143 -10.85 -13.98 5.41
C HIS A 143 -11.12 -13.56 3.97
N GLU A 144 -12.35 -13.19 3.68
CA GLU A 144 -12.73 -12.67 2.37
C GLU A 144 -12.31 -11.20 2.21
N VAL A 145 -11.61 -10.93 1.12
CA VAL A 145 -11.27 -9.59 0.64
C VAL A 145 -11.94 -9.40 -0.72
N LEU A 146 -12.72 -8.33 -0.88
CA LEU A 146 -13.36 -8.01 -2.14
C LEU A 146 -12.45 -7.08 -2.93
N CYS A 147 -11.93 -7.56 -4.06
CA CYS A 147 -11.00 -6.80 -4.89
C CYS A 147 -11.70 -6.30 -6.16
N HIS A 148 -11.65 -5.00 -6.41
CA HIS A 148 -12.31 -4.34 -7.53
C HIS A 148 -11.32 -4.08 -8.66
N VAL A 149 -11.67 -4.51 -9.86
CA VAL A 149 -10.98 -4.14 -11.08
C VAL A 149 -11.32 -2.68 -11.38
N VAL A 150 -10.28 -1.85 -11.53
CA VAL A 150 -10.40 -0.43 -11.88
C VAL A 150 -10.09 -0.25 -13.36
N PRO A 151 -11.09 0.13 -14.18
CA PRO A 151 -10.91 0.34 -15.61
C PRO A 151 -9.75 1.30 -15.92
N GLY A 152 -8.89 0.90 -16.85
CA GLY A 152 -7.73 1.69 -17.27
C GLY A 152 -6.57 1.76 -16.27
N LYS A 153 -6.66 1.08 -15.11
CA LYS A 153 -5.59 1.05 -14.10
C LYS A 153 -5.16 -0.36 -13.73
N SER A 154 -6.11 -1.27 -13.51
CA SER A 154 -5.78 -2.63 -13.11
C SER A 154 -5.08 -3.38 -14.23
N VAL A 155 -3.99 -4.05 -13.88
CA VAL A 155 -3.24 -4.92 -14.79
C VAL A 155 -3.04 -6.30 -14.18
N ALA A 156 -3.06 -7.33 -15.02
CA ALA A 156 -2.65 -8.68 -14.69
C ALA A 156 -1.23 -8.92 -15.20
N ILE A 157 -0.39 -9.54 -14.37
CA ILE A 157 0.92 -10.02 -14.73
C ILE A 157 0.91 -11.54 -14.54
N HIS A 158 0.97 -12.23 -15.68
CA HIS A 158 1.13 -13.68 -15.73
C HIS A 158 2.60 -14.01 -15.99
N SER A 159 3.03 -15.17 -15.52
CA SER A 159 4.38 -15.65 -15.77
C SER A 159 4.68 -15.66 -17.27
N GLU A 160 5.86 -15.16 -17.65
CA GLU A 160 6.37 -15.13 -19.03
C GLU A 160 5.52 -14.32 -20.04
N SER A 161 4.57 -13.50 -19.57
CA SER A 161 3.73 -12.65 -20.41
C SER A 161 3.90 -11.17 -20.06
N PRO A 162 3.80 -10.25 -21.05
CA PRO A 162 3.71 -8.82 -20.76
C PRO A 162 2.50 -8.49 -19.86
N PRO A 163 2.58 -7.43 -19.04
CA PRO A 163 1.42 -6.93 -18.30
C PRO A 163 0.25 -6.63 -19.24
N THR A 164 -0.95 -7.05 -18.86
CA THR A 164 -2.18 -6.88 -19.64
C THR A 164 -3.29 -6.27 -18.81
N SER A 165 -4.16 -5.45 -19.39
CA SER A 165 -5.40 -5.00 -18.73
C SER A 165 -6.51 -6.06 -18.79
N ASP A 166 -6.32 -7.12 -19.58
CA ASP A 166 -7.24 -8.24 -19.66
C ASP A 166 -7.00 -9.22 -18.51
N LEU A 167 -7.96 -9.27 -17.58
CA LEU A 167 -7.95 -10.13 -16.40
C LEU A 167 -8.71 -11.45 -16.65
N SER A 168 -9.18 -11.71 -17.87
CA SER A 168 -9.97 -12.89 -18.21
C SER A 168 -9.23 -14.22 -18.04
N LEU A 169 -7.89 -14.18 -18.00
CA LEU A 169 -7.05 -15.35 -17.76
C LEU A 169 -7.00 -15.79 -16.29
N LEU A 170 -7.47 -14.95 -15.36
CA LEU A 170 -7.58 -15.32 -13.95
C LEU A 170 -8.67 -16.37 -13.75
N LYS A 171 -8.39 -17.35 -12.88
CA LYS A 171 -9.31 -18.46 -12.61
C LYS A 171 -9.63 -18.59 -11.13
N VAL A 172 -10.83 -19.10 -10.84
CA VAL A 172 -11.18 -19.55 -9.49
C VAL A 172 -10.19 -20.63 -9.04
N SER A 173 -9.88 -20.62 -7.75
CA SER A 173 -8.88 -21.43 -7.05
C SER A 173 -7.42 -21.09 -7.39
N GLN A 174 -7.16 -20.13 -8.27
CA GLN A 174 -5.81 -19.69 -8.56
C GLN A 174 -5.23 -18.90 -7.39
N HIS A 175 -3.96 -19.17 -7.07
CA HIS A 175 -3.19 -18.37 -6.13
C HIS A 175 -2.70 -17.09 -6.82
N VAL A 176 -2.96 -15.95 -6.19
CA VAL A 176 -2.56 -14.65 -6.70
C VAL A 176 -1.99 -13.78 -5.60
N GLN A 177 -1.17 -12.80 -6.00
CA GLN A 177 -0.76 -11.70 -5.17
C GLN A 177 -1.34 -10.41 -5.76
N ILE A 178 -2.06 -9.63 -4.95
CA ILE A 178 -2.71 -8.38 -5.35
C ILE A 178 -1.94 -7.23 -4.73
N LEU A 179 -1.45 -6.34 -5.58
CA LEU A 179 -1.06 -4.99 -5.20
C LEU A 179 -2.23 -4.06 -5.49
N GLY A 180 -2.63 -3.25 -4.52
CA GLY A 180 -3.80 -2.39 -4.68
C GLY A 180 -3.89 -1.30 -3.63
N ALA A 181 -4.98 -0.56 -3.67
CA ALA A 181 -5.33 0.44 -2.68
C ALA A 181 -6.55 -0.01 -1.89
N TRP A 182 -6.37 -0.17 -0.59
CA TRP A 182 -7.44 -0.48 0.33
C TRP A 182 -8.44 0.69 0.45
N ARG A 183 -9.72 0.34 0.56
CA ARG A 183 -10.79 1.31 0.85
C ARG A 183 -10.94 1.43 2.37
N PRO A 184 -10.72 2.63 2.95
CA PRO A 184 -10.72 2.76 4.39
C PRO A 184 -11.98 2.24 5.07
N ASP A 185 -11.76 1.55 6.19
CA ASP A 185 -12.79 0.97 7.06
C ASP A 185 -13.66 -0.15 6.44
N THR A 186 -13.26 -0.67 5.28
CA THR A 186 -13.87 -1.85 4.66
C THR A 186 -12.87 -3.01 4.51
N ASN A 187 -13.32 -4.16 3.98
CA ASN A 187 -12.48 -5.26 3.53
C ASN A 187 -12.29 -5.23 1.99
N GLU A 188 -12.42 -4.06 1.38
CA GLU A 188 -12.36 -3.89 -0.06
C GLU A 188 -11.02 -3.29 -0.52
N VAL A 189 -10.59 -3.69 -1.70
CA VAL A 189 -9.34 -3.24 -2.33
C VAL A 189 -9.59 -2.91 -3.78
N ASP A 190 -9.15 -1.76 -4.24
CA ASP A 190 -9.05 -1.46 -5.67
C ASP A 190 -7.73 -2.01 -6.20
N ILE A 191 -7.77 -2.73 -7.32
CA ILE A 191 -6.62 -3.45 -7.87
C ILE A 191 -5.74 -2.49 -8.69
N ALA A 192 -4.45 -2.44 -8.36
CA ALA A 192 -3.43 -1.89 -9.27
C ALA A 192 -2.85 -3.03 -10.13
N THR A 193 -2.37 -4.09 -9.49
CA THR A 193 -1.74 -5.21 -10.18
C THR A 193 -2.15 -6.54 -9.55
N VAL A 194 -2.48 -7.52 -10.38
CA VAL A 194 -2.64 -8.92 -9.98
C VAL A 194 -1.46 -9.71 -10.54
N PHE A 195 -0.66 -10.29 -9.66
CA PHE A 195 0.38 -11.24 -10.02
C PHE A 195 -0.18 -12.65 -9.91
N SER A 196 -0.09 -13.39 -11.00
CA SER A 196 -0.62 -14.74 -11.16
C SER A 196 0.55 -15.69 -11.53
N PRO A 197 1.22 -16.28 -10.52
CA PRO A 197 2.26 -17.28 -10.74
C PRO A 197 1.60 -18.62 -11.07
N HIS A 198 1.37 -18.87 -12.36
CA HIS A 198 0.84 -20.12 -12.95
C HIS A 198 -0.47 -20.63 -12.31
#